data_AF-A0A956SSS6-F1
#
_entry.id   AF-A0A956SSS6-F1
#
_cell.length_a   1.000
_cell.length_b   1.000
_cell.length_c   1.000
_cell.angle_alpha   90.00
_cell.angle_beta   90.00
_cell.angle_gamma   90.00
#
_symmetry.space_group_name_H-M   'P 1'
#
loop_
_entity.id
_entity.type
_entity.pdbx_description
1 polymer ?
#
loop_
_entity_poly.entity_id
_entity_poly.type
_entity_poly.pdbx_seq_one_letter_code
_entity_poly.pdbx_strand_id
1 'polypeptide(L)'
;MMRRLPLAVLLLAGCASTPTDPGEPVAESIMVFHHPVECVGFVVQGCLLVKIDDDADYRPLYDGIQSFSYEWGSTYELEVDRYEIENPPADGPSVRRVLRRLVRKTRVPAGTQFEMVLTGNGPVQALGNDQYQWFNSPRFDCAAGLNCAGLATAIGQGRRVKFRFAHPAAAAAPLQMLAWQVCANQSPGAACDG
;
A
#
# COMPACT_ATOMS: atom_id res chain seq x y z
N MET A 1 -38.59 9.82 64.71
CA MET A 1 -39.16 10.66 63.63
C MET A 1 -38.10 10.78 62.53
N MET A 2 -38.42 10.26 61.33
CA MET A 2 -37.84 10.53 60.00
C MET A 2 -36.52 11.33 59.88
N ARG A 3 -35.52 10.79 59.16
CA ARG A 3 -35.25 11.21 57.76
C ARG A 3 -33.99 10.59 57.12
N ARG A 4 -34.25 10.01 55.93
CA ARG A 4 -33.49 10.09 54.66
C ARG A 4 -32.07 9.51 54.61
N LEU A 5 -31.99 8.29 54.08
CA LEU A 5 -30.79 7.74 53.44
C LEU A 5 -30.55 8.48 52.09
N PRO A 6 -29.33 8.95 51.77
CA PRO A 6 -29.06 9.59 50.49
C PRO A 6 -28.78 8.56 49.40
N LEU A 7 -29.34 8.82 48.22
CA LEU A 7 -29.14 8.11 46.96
C LEU A 7 -27.73 8.44 46.44
N ALA A 8 -26.82 7.47 46.41
CA ALA A 8 -25.49 7.62 45.86
C ALA A 8 -25.54 7.44 44.33
N VAL A 9 -25.24 8.51 43.60
CA VAL A 9 -25.08 8.52 42.14
C VAL A 9 -23.73 7.91 41.78
N LEU A 10 -23.75 6.80 41.04
CA LEU A 10 -22.57 6.12 40.53
C LEU A 10 -22.13 6.78 39.21
N LEU A 11 -21.04 7.56 39.25
CA LEU A 11 -20.39 8.08 38.04
C LEU A 11 -19.49 6.99 37.43
N LEU A 12 -19.88 6.48 36.26
CA LEU A 12 -19.02 5.66 35.40
C LEU A 12 -18.02 6.56 34.69
N ALA A 13 -16.81 6.69 35.24
CA ALA A 13 -15.67 7.23 34.53
C ALA A 13 -15.21 6.20 33.48
N GLY A 14 -15.56 6.43 32.21
CA GLY A 14 -14.97 5.69 31.10
C GLY A 14 -13.53 6.14 30.88
N CYS A 15 -12.56 5.27 31.17
CA CYS A 15 -11.17 5.49 30.78
C CYS A 15 -11.05 5.38 29.26
N ALA A 16 -10.73 6.49 28.60
CA ALA A 16 -10.18 6.47 27.25
C ALA A 16 -8.70 6.06 27.36
N SER A 17 -8.39 4.81 27.05
CA SER A 17 -7.01 4.33 26.97
C SER A 17 -6.38 4.87 25.69
N THR A 18 -5.64 5.99 25.78
CA THR A 18 -4.66 6.34 24.75
C THR A 18 -3.51 5.33 24.85
N PRO A 19 -3.07 4.69 23.75
CA PRO A 19 -1.85 3.91 23.75
C PRO A 19 -0.70 4.83 24.15
N THR A 20 -0.11 4.59 25.32
CA THR A 20 1.11 5.25 25.77
C THR A 20 2.27 4.48 25.15
N ASP A 21 2.95 5.03 24.14
CA ASP A 21 4.18 4.42 23.65
C ASP A 21 5.27 4.55 24.72
N PRO A 22 6.04 3.49 25.05
CA PRO A 22 6.88 3.48 26.25
C PRO A 22 8.29 4.05 26.04
N GLY A 23 8.58 4.65 24.89
CA GLY A 23 9.92 5.12 24.53
C GLY A 23 9.92 6.38 23.67
N GLU A 24 11.03 7.12 23.71
CA GLU A 24 11.25 8.21 22.75
C GLU A 24 11.29 7.64 21.32
N PRO A 25 10.65 8.30 20.35
CA PRO A 25 10.67 7.83 18.97
C PRO A 25 12.08 7.85 18.41
N VAL A 26 12.40 6.83 17.61
CA VAL A 26 13.61 6.80 16.80
C VAL A 26 13.29 7.45 15.47
N ALA A 27 14.09 8.44 15.06
CA ALA A 27 13.95 9.06 13.75
C ALA A 27 14.47 8.11 12.66
N GLU A 28 13.68 7.88 11.61
CA GLU A 28 14.09 7.16 10.39
C GLU A 28 13.94 8.07 9.17
N SER A 29 14.83 7.90 8.19
CA SER A 29 14.66 8.42 6.84
C SER A 29 13.98 7.36 5.96
N ILE A 30 12.93 7.72 5.23
CA ILE A 30 12.22 6.79 4.35
C ILE A 30 12.11 7.36 2.95
N MET A 31 12.66 6.63 1.99
CA MET A 31 12.44 6.83 0.57
C MET A 31 11.24 6.01 0.11
N VAL A 32 10.18 6.66 -0.38
CA VAL A 32 8.97 5.98 -0.93
C VAL A 32 9.03 5.98 -2.45
N PHE A 33 8.82 4.81 -3.05
CA PHE A 33 8.83 4.61 -4.49
C PHE A 33 7.53 5.09 -5.15
N HIS A 34 7.55 5.23 -6.48
CA HIS A 34 6.51 5.89 -7.25
C HIS A 34 5.32 5.02 -7.67
N HIS A 35 5.31 3.76 -7.24
CA HIS A 35 4.12 2.92 -7.25
C HIS A 35 4.13 2.03 -6.00
N PRO A 36 2.96 1.70 -5.44
CA PRO A 36 2.84 0.62 -4.49
C PRO A 36 3.02 -0.73 -5.19
N VAL A 37 3.19 -1.78 -4.41
CA VAL A 37 3.30 -3.16 -4.88
C VAL A 37 2.25 -4.03 -4.23
N GLU A 38 1.90 -5.13 -4.89
CA GLU A 38 1.13 -6.18 -4.24
C GLU A 38 1.96 -6.84 -3.14
N CYS A 39 1.38 -6.96 -1.96
CA CYS A 39 1.98 -7.60 -0.79
C CYS A 39 0.92 -8.45 -0.08
N VAL A 40 1.38 -9.44 0.68
CA VAL A 40 0.51 -10.42 1.33
C VAL A 40 0.69 -10.34 2.84
N GLY A 41 -0.37 -9.95 3.54
CA GLY A 41 -0.52 -10.14 4.99
C GLY A 41 -1.56 -11.24 5.23
N PHE A 42 -2.62 -10.92 5.99
CA PHE A 42 -3.80 -11.79 6.07
C PHE A 42 -4.58 -11.85 4.74
N VAL A 43 -4.54 -10.75 3.98
CA VAL A 43 -5.09 -10.65 2.62
C VAL A 43 -4.04 -10.05 1.68
N VAL A 44 -4.31 -10.18 0.38
CA VAL A 44 -3.56 -9.45 -0.64
C VAL A 44 -3.98 -7.98 -0.59
N GLN A 45 -3.01 -7.07 -0.54
CA GLN A 45 -3.22 -5.62 -0.49
C GLN A 45 -2.15 -4.86 -1.26
N GLY A 46 -2.33 -3.54 -1.41
CA GLY A 46 -1.31 -2.64 -1.93
C GLY A 46 -0.45 -2.07 -0.80
N CYS A 47 0.85 -2.35 -0.80
CA CYS A 47 1.81 -1.79 0.14
C CYS A 47 2.62 -0.68 -0.50
N LEU A 48 3.04 0.30 0.30
CA LEU A 48 4.10 1.21 -0.13
C LEU A 48 5.38 0.41 -0.39
N LEU A 49 6.15 0.79 -1.40
CA LEU A 49 7.47 0.24 -1.63
C LEU A 49 8.49 1.26 -1.14
N VAL A 50 9.29 0.90 -0.13
CA VAL A 50 10.14 1.84 0.60
C VAL A 50 11.57 1.35 0.77
N LYS A 51 12.50 2.28 0.94
CA LYS A 51 13.86 2.04 1.43
C LYS A 51 14.02 2.87 2.72
N ILE A 52 14.37 2.22 3.81
CA ILE A 52 14.48 2.83 5.15
C ILE A 52 15.96 3.00 5.48
N ASP A 53 16.34 4.21 5.87
CA ASP A 53 17.72 4.61 6.16
C ASP A 53 18.69 4.14 5.05
N ASP A 54 19.68 3.34 5.42
CA ASP A 54 20.73 2.85 4.53
C ASP A 54 20.43 1.48 3.90
N ASP A 55 19.18 0.97 3.99
CA ASP A 55 18.76 -0.30 3.39
C ASP A 55 19.21 -0.37 1.93
N ALA A 56 19.81 -1.48 1.48
CA ALA A 56 20.30 -1.58 0.10
C ALA A 56 19.15 -1.52 -0.92
N ASP A 57 18.07 -2.24 -0.63
CA ASP A 57 16.96 -2.51 -1.55
C ASP A 57 15.62 -1.96 -1.04
N TYR A 58 14.71 -1.73 -1.99
CA TYR A 58 13.33 -1.42 -1.68
C TYR A 58 12.57 -2.65 -1.17
N ARG A 59 11.73 -2.46 -0.16
CA ARG A 59 10.85 -3.50 0.40
C ARG A 59 9.43 -3.00 0.64
N PRO A 60 8.41 -3.88 0.60
CA PRO A 60 7.06 -3.50 0.95
C PRO A 60 6.97 -3.04 2.41
N LEU A 61 6.28 -1.93 2.65
CA LEU A 61 5.88 -1.45 3.98
C LEU A 61 4.39 -1.72 4.18
N TYR A 62 4.10 -2.67 5.07
CA TYR A 62 2.75 -3.20 5.31
C TYR A 62 1.85 -2.24 6.08
N ASP A 63 2.36 -1.66 7.16
CA ASP A 63 1.56 -0.85 8.10
C ASP A 63 1.40 0.62 7.66
N GLY A 64 2.03 0.99 6.54
CA GLY A 64 2.05 2.36 6.05
C GLY A 64 2.76 3.34 6.98
N ILE A 65 2.44 4.63 6.83
CA ILE A 65 2.99 5.73 7.62
C ILE A 65 1.82 6.62 8.02
N GLN A 66 1.59 6.78 9.33
CA GLN A 66 0.50 7.61 9.84
C GLN A 66 0.69 9.07 9.39
N SER A 67 -0.41 9.72 9.01
CA SER A 67 -0.44 11.10 8.49
C SER A 67 0.28 11.31 7.16
N PHE A 68 0.71 10.25 6.47
CA PHE A 68 1.22 10.32 5.11
C PHE A 68 0.13 9.93 4.10
N SER A 69 -0.09 10.79 3.11
CA SER A 69 -0.98 10.50 1.98
C SER A 69 -0.15 10.33 0.71
N TYR A 70 -0.08 9.09 0.24
CA TYR A 70 0.66 8.73 -0.95
C TYR A 70 -0.12 9.10 -2.23
N GLU A 71 0.59 9.67 -3.20
CA GLU A 71 0.06 9.90 -4.55
C GLU A 71 0.87 9.09 -5.57
N TRP A 72 0.15 8.40 -6.44
CA TRP A 72 0.74 7.65 -7.54
C TRP A 72 1.63 8.49 -8.46
N GLY A 73 2.72 7.88 -8.91
CA GLY A 73 3.68 8.52 -9.81
C GLY A 73 4.50 9.60 -9.13
N SER A 74 4.70 9.54 -7.82
CA SER A 74 5.61 10.42 -7.10
C SER A 74 6.56 9.61 -6.21
N THR A 75 7.84 9.97 -6.21
CA THR A 75 8.79 9.49 -5.21
C THR A 75 8.86 10.47 -4.05
N TYR A 76 9.10 9.97 -2.85
CA TYR A 76 9.16 10.78 -1.64
C TYR A 76 10.44 10.51 -0.85
N GLU A 77 10.90 11.52 -0.14
CA GLU A 77 11.88 11.44 0.94
C GLU A 77 11.20 11.99 2.18
N LEU A 78 11.13 11.18 3.23
CA LEU A 78 10.37 11.44 4.44
C LEU A 78 11.29 11.30 5.65
N GLU A 79 11.10 12.15 6.66
CA GLU A 79 11.53 11.85 8.03
C GLU A 79 10.32 11.36 8.80
N VAL A 80 10.47 10.25 9.51
CA VAL A 80 9.40 9.64 10.29
C VAL A 80 9.85 9.37 11.72
N ASP A 81 8.88 9.42 12.63
CA ASP A 81 9.00 8.95 14.00
C ASP A 81 8.60 7.48 14.06
N ARG A 82 9.55 6.60 14.42
CA ARG A 82 9.30 5.19 14.68
C ARG A 82 9.12 4.94 16.17
N TYR A 83 8.01 4.32 16.52
CA TYR A 83 7.67 3.90 17.88
C TYR A 83 7.57 2.37 17.94
N GLU A 84 8.14 1.77 18.98
CA GLU A 84 7.85 0.39 19.35
C GLU A 84 6.51 0.35 20.08
N ILE A 85 5.62 -0.55 19.67
CA ILE A 85 4.31 -0.72 20.31
C ILE A 85 4.45 -1.69 21.48
N GLU A 86 4.11 -1.25 22.69
CA GLU A 86 4.10 -2.14 23.86
C GLU A 86 2.99 -3.18 23.75
N ASN A 87 3.31 -4.43 24.07
CA ASN A 87 2.34 -5.54 24.05
C ASN A 87 1.53 -5.58 22.74
N PRO A 88 2.21 -5.71 21.58
CA PRO A 88 1.53 -5.66 20.29
C PRO A 88 0.48 -6.78 20.20
N PRO A 89 -0.62 -6.57 19.46
CA PRO A 89 -1.55 -7.65 19.16
C PRO A 89 -0.80 -8.82 18.51
N ALA A 90 -1.21 -10.06 18.80
CA ALA A 90 -0.51 -11.27 18.31
C ALA A 90 -0.30 -11.27 16.78
N ASP A 91 -1.28 -10.72 16.04
CA ASP A 91 -1.26 -10.61 14.58
C ASP A 91 -1.19 -9.14 14.09
N GLY A 92 -0.73 -8.24 14.95
CA GLY A 92 -0.64 -6.80 14.67
C GLY A 92 0.79 -6.30 14.47
N PRO A 93 0.95 -5.05 14.03
CA PRO A 93 2.27 -4.44 13.95
C PRO A 93 2.91 -4.34 15.33
N SER A 94 4.22 -4.57 15.38
CA SER A 94 5.06 -4.22 16.53
C SER A 94 5.60 -2.79 16.46
N VAL A 95 5.40 -2.10 15.32
CA VAL A 95 5.98 -0.80 15.04
C VAL A 95 4.91 0.15 14.51
N ARG A 96 4.90 1.38 15.03
CA ARG A 96 4.11 2.49 14.48
C ARG A 96 5.04 3.55 13.90
N ARG A 97 4.77 3.97 12.65
CA ARG A 97 5.49 5.07 11.99
C ARG A 97 4.58 6.26 11.83
N VAL A 98 5.05 7.44 12.22
CA VAL A 98 4.32 8.71 12.06
C VAL A 98 5.14 9.65 11.22
N LEU A 99 4.53 10.25 10.20
CA LEU A 99 5.20 11.27 9.40
C LEU A 99 5.59 12.45 10.30
N ARG A 100 6.89 12.69 10.42
CA ARG A 100 7.44 13.87 11.08
C ARG A 100 7.55 15.01 10.08
N ARG A 101 8.13 14.74 8.90
CA ARG A 101 8.38 15.75 7.87
C ARG A 101 8.45 15.15 6.47
N LEU A 102 7.79 15.82 5.52
CA LEU A 102 8.01 15.61 4.09
C LEU A 102 9.27 16.38 3.68
N VAL A 103 10.38 15.68 3.40
CA VAL A 103 11.64 16.31 2.96
C VAL A 103 11.55 16.69 1.50
N ARG A 104 11.10 15.75 0.67
CA ARG A 104 10.99 15.94 -0.78
C ARG A 104 9.84 15.12 -1.36
N LYS A 105 9.20 15.69 -2.39
CA LYS A 105 8.27 15.00 -3.28
C LYS A 105 8.65 15.33 -4.72
N THR A 106 8.82 14.30 -5.55
CA THR A 106 9.15 14.46 -6.96
C THR A 106 8.18 13.66 -7.81
N ARG A 107 7.48 14.31 -8.74
CA ARG A 107 6.65 13.62 -9.73
C ARG A 107 7.54 12.93 -10.75
N VAL A 108 7.22 11.68 -11.05
CA VAL A 108 7.91 10.90 -12.08
C VAL A 108 7.53 11.43 -13.46
N PRO A 109 8.51 11.60 -14.38
CA PRO A 109 8.23 12.02 -15.75
C PRO A 109 7.28 11.08 -16.48
N ALA A 110 6.43 11.63 -17.33
CA ALA A 110 5.57 10.87 -18.23
C ALA A 110 6.41 9.93 -19.12
N GLY A 111 5.89 8.74 -19.40
CA GLY A 111 6.59 7.73 -20.20
C GLY A 111 7.63 6.92 -19.42
N THR A 112 7.93 7.28 -18.17
CA THR A 112 8.81 6.47 -17.32
C THR A 112 8.19 5.09 -17.13
N GLN A 113 8.91 4.05 -17.55
CA GLN A 113 8.44 2.68 -17.53
C GLN A 113 8.75 2.00 -16.20
N PHE A 114 7.87 1.10 -15.79
CA PHE A 114 8.05 0.30 -14.58
C PHE A 114 7.28 -1.01 -14.69
N GLU A 115 7.64 -1.96 -13.83
CA GLU A 115 6.99 -3.28 -13.79
C GLU A 115 6.19 -3.46 -12.51
N MET A 116 5.07 -4.15 -12.63
CA MET A 116 4.25 -4.55 -11.51
C MET A 116 3.78 -5.99 -11.72
N VAL A 117 3.84 -6.80 -10.66
CA VAL A 117 3.24 -8.14 -10.66
C VAL A 117 1.93 -8.04 -9.89
N LEU A 118 0.82 -8.33 -10.57
CA LEU A 118 -0.51 -8.24 -10.00
C LEU A 118 -1.24 -9.56 -10.14
N THR A 119 -2.01 -9.92 -9.13
CA THR A 119 -2.84 -11.13 -9.11
C THR A 119 -4.25 -10.80 -9.62
N GLY A 120 -4.71 -11.60 -10.59
CA GLY A 120 -6.09 -11.53 -11.09
C GLY A 120 -7.13 -11.98 -10.06
N ASN A 121 -8.40 -11.78 -10.38
CA ASN A 121 -9.55 -12.25 -9.59
C ASN A 121 -9.44 -11.92 -8.08
N GLY A 122 -9.26 -10.63 -7.80
CA GLY A 122 -9.16 -10.09 -6.44
C GLY A 122 -8.58 -8.67 -6.50
N PRO A 123 -7.25 -8.50 -6.38
CA PRO A 123 -6.59 -7.21 -6.46
C PRO A 123 -6.87 -6.45 -7.76
N VAL A 124 -6.82 -7.13 -8.90
CA VAL A 124 -7.16 -6.57 -10.21
C VAL A 124 -8.60 -6.91 -10.57
N GLN A 125 -9.41 -5.88 -10.84
CA GLN A 125 -10.80 -6.00 -11.24
C GLN A 125 -10.97 -5.52 -12.69
N ALA A 126 -11.73 -6.28 -13.46
CA ALA A 126 -12.16 -5.87 -14.80
C ALA A 126 -13.37 -4.94 -14.68
N LEU A 127 -13.30 -3.78 -15.32
CA LEU A 127 -14.37 -2.78 -15.37
C LEU A 127 -15.21 -2.89 -16.65
N GLY A 128 -14.80 -3.75 -17.58
CA GLY A 128 -15.40 -3.90 -18.92
C GLY A 128 -14.66 -3.08 -19.98
N ASN A 129 -14.92 -3.37 -21.26
CA ASN A 129 -14.28 -2.68 -22.39
C ASN A 129 -12.75 -2.62 -22.29
N ASP A 130 -12.12 -3.75 -21.91
CA ASP A 130 -10.67 -3.87 -21.74
C ASP A 130 -10.06 -2.90 -20.70
N GLN A 131 -10.89 -2.32 -19.83
CA GLN A 131 -10.46 -1.48 -18.72
C GLN A 131 -10.35 -2.30 -17.43
N TYR A 132 -9.29 -2.02 -16.67
CA TYR A 132 -8.97 -2.69 -15.42
C TYR A 132 -8.60 -1.67 -14.34
N GLN A 133 -8.73 -2.09 -13.08
CA GLN A 133 -8.28 -1.33 -11.94
C GLN A 133 -7.66 -2.26 -10.90
N TRP A 134 -6.51 -1.85 -10.34
CA TRP A 134 -5.88 -2.54 -9.22
C TRP A 134 -6.14 -1.77 -7.92
N PHE A 135 -6.96 -2.30 -7.00
CA PHE A 135 -7.39 -1.58 -5.79
C PHE A 135 -7.76 -0.09 -6.08
N ASN A 136 -7.14 0.86 -5.36
CA ASN A 136 -7.32 2.30 -5.53
C ASN A 136 -6.25 2.94 -6.43
N SER A 137 -5.68 2.18 -7.37
CA SER A 137 -4.76 2.70 -8.37
C SER A 137 -5.46 3.49 -9.47
N PRO A 138 -4.73 4.34 -10.22
CA PRO A 138 -5.18 4.79 -11.52
C PRO A 138 -5.55 3.58 -12.38
N ARG A 139 -6.65 3.71 -13.13
CA ARG A 139 -7.11 2.66 -14.05
C ARG A 139 -6.05 2.39 -15.11
N PHE A 140 -6.15 1.26 -15.79
CA PHE A 140 -5.35 0.99 -16.98
C PHE A 140 -6.18 0.25 -18.00
N ASP A 141 -5.90 0.52 -19.26
CA ASP A 141 -6.62 -0.06 -20.39
C ASP A 141 -5.69 -1.03 -21.13
N CYS A 142 -6.23 -2.14 -21.62
CA CYS A 142 -5.47 -2.99 -22.53
C CYS A 142 -5.37 -2.34 -23.91
N ALA A 143 -4.15 -1.92 -24.25
CA ALA A 143 -3.91 -1.19 -25.49
C ALA A 143 -4.10 -2.06 -26.74
N ALA A 144 -4.53 -1.42 -27.84
CA ALA A 144 -4.61 -2.05 -29.14
C ALA A 144 -3.23 -2.63 -29.56
N GLY A 145 -3.22 -3.85 -30.09
CA GLY A 145 -2.00 -4.58 -30.43
C GLY A 145 -1.49 -5.52 -29.32
N LEU A 146 -2.12 -5.51 -28.14
CA LEU A 146 -1.90 -6.52 -27.10
C LEU A 146 -3.00 -7.59 -27.16
N ASN A 147 -2.70 -8.78 -26.63
CA ASN A 147 -3.67 -9.88 -26.54
C ASN A 147 -4.66 -9.64 -25.36
N CYS A 148 -5.63 -8.75 -25.53
CA CYS A 148 -6.55 -8.37 -24.45
C CYS A 148 -7.49 -9.52 -24.03
N ALA A 149 -7.93 -10.36 -24.97
CA ALA A 149 -8.71 -11.57 -24.64
C ALA A 149 -7.92 -12.55 -23.76
N GLY A 150 -6.62 -12.72 -24.05
CA GLY A 150 -5.72 -13.53 -23.23
C GLY A 150 -5.50 -12.92 -21.85
N LEU A 151 -5.35 -11.60 -21.76
CA LEU A 151 -5.23 -10.90 -20.49
C LEU A 151 -6.50 -11.06 -19.64
N ALA A 152 -7.67 -10.83 -20.22
CA ALA A 152 -8.96 -11.02 -19.56
C ALA A 152 -9.10 -12.45 -19.01
N THR A 153 -8.68 -13.44 -19.79
CA THR A 153 -8.65 -14.85 -19.37
C THR A 153 -7.71 -15.05 -18.18
N ALA A 154 -6.48 -14.55 -18.25
CA ALA A 154 -5.49 -14.69 -17.18
C ALA A 154 -5.96 -14.03 -15.88
N ILE A 155 -6.49 -12.80 -15.97
CA ILE A 155 -7.05 -12.08 -14.82
C ILE A 155 -8.26 -12.84 -14.24
N GLY A 156 -9.18 -13.31 -15.07
CA GLY A 156 -10.36 -14.06 -14.61
C GLY A 156 -10.02 -15.39 -13.94
N GLN A 157 -8.91 -16.02 -14.32
CA GLN A 157 -8.39 -17.24 -13.71
C GLN A 157 -7.58 -17.01 -12.43
N GLY A 158 -7.47 -15.76 -11.95
CA GLY A 158 -6.68 -15.46 -10.76
C GLY A 158 -5.17 -15.59 -10.95
N ARG A 159 -4.68 -15.53 -12.20
CA ARG A 159 -3.25 -15.69 -12.48
C ARG A 159 -2.47 -14.47 -12.00
N ARG A 160 -1.24 -14.71 -11.57
CA ARG A 160 -0.22 -13.68 -11.41
C ARG A 160 0.29 -13.25 -12.78
N VAL A 161 0.20 -11.97 -13.06
CA VAL A 161 0.57 -11.36 -14.33
C VAL A 161 1.56 -10.24 -14.05
N LYS A 162 2.71 -10.27 -14.75
CA LYS A 162 3.63 -9.15 -14.77
C LYS A 162 3.24 -8.19 -15.88
N PHE A 163 3.06 -6.95 -15.50
CA PHE A 163 2.76 -5.84 -16.37
C PHE A 163 3.97 -4.95 -16.48
N ARG A 164 4.19 -4.40 -17.68
CA ARG A 164 5.06 -3.24 -17.88
C ARG A 164 4.18 -2.05 -18.22
N PHE A 165 4.25 -1.03 -17.38
CA PHE A 165 3.49 0.20 -17.51
C PHE A 165 4.40 1.37 -17.87
N ALA A 166 3.80 2.47 -18.31
CA ALA A 166 4.39 3.79 -18.32
C ALA A 166 3.51 4.80 -17.57
N HIS A 167 4.16 5.75 -16.89
CA HIS A 167 3.45 6.84 -16.22
C HIS A 167 2.75 7.76 -17.23
N PRO A 168 1.48 8.12 -16.99
CA PRO A 168 0.79 9.07 -17.83
C PRO A 168 1.30 10.50 -17.62
N ALA A 169 0.96 11.38 -18.57
CA ALA A 169 1.28 12.81 -18.45
C ALA A 169 0.50 13.51 -17.33
N ALA A 170 -0.75 13.10 -17.10
CA ALA A 170 -1.61 13.65 -16.05
C ALA A 170 -1.75 12.64 -14.91
N ALA A 171 -1.69 13.12 -13.66
CA ALA A 171 -1.72 12.27 -12.47
C ALA A 171 -3.00 11.40 -12.34
N ALA A 172 -4.13 11.91 -12.84
CA ALA A 172 -5.42 11.21 -12.79
C ALA A 172 -5.71 10.38 -14.06
N ALA A 173 -4.84 10.40 -15.06
CA ALA A 173 -5.05 9.64 -16.27
C ALA A 173 -4.71 8.14 -16.06
N PRO A 174 -5.27 7.24 -16.88
CA PRO A 174 -4.94 5.82 -16.80
C PRO A 174 -3.44 5.53 -17.02
N LEU A 175 -2.91 4.51 -16.35
CA LEU A 175 -1.58 3.99 -16.65
C LEU A 175 -1.56 3.40 -18.06
N GLN A 176 -0.45 3.60 -18.76
CA GLN A 176 -0.26 3.06 -20.10
C GLN A 176 0.32 1.65 -20.01
N MET A 177 -0.46 0.62 -20.34
CA MET A 177 0.04 -0.75 -20.39
C MET A 177 0.83 -0.98 -21.68
N LEU A 178 2.12 -1.29 -21.54
CA LEU A 178 3.04 -1.50 -22.66
C LEU A 178 3.22 -2.98 -22.99
N ALA A 179 3.15 -3.85 -21.98
CA ALA A 179 3.23 -5.29 -22.15
C ALA A 179 2.64 -5.99 -20.93
N TRP A 180 2.29 -7.26 -21.10
CA TRP A 180 1.92 -8.15 -20.01
C TRP A 180 2.39 -9.58 -20.31
N GLN A 181 2.67 -10.34 -19.27
CA GLN A 181 2.97 -11.77 -19.35
C GLN A 181 2.51 -12.49 -18.10
N VAL A 182 2.02 -13.72 -18.26
CA VAL A 182 1.68 -14.58 -17.12
C VAL A 182 2.97 -15.05 -16.47
N CYS A 183 3.08 -14.89 -15.15
CA CYS A 183 4.25 -15.36 -14.42
C CYS A 183 4.43 -16.87 -14.54
N ALA A 184 5.68 -17.35 -14.64
CA ALA A 184 5.95 -18.77 -14.50
C ALA A 184 5.64 -19.24 -13.07
N ASN A 185 6.04 -18.44 -12.08
CA ASN A 185 5.76 -18.69 -10.67
C ASN A 185 4.45 -18.03 -10.23
N GLN A 186 3.46 -18.86 -9.89
CA GLN A 186 2.13 -18.42 -9.45
C GLN A 186 2.00 -18.27 -7.93
N SER A 187 3.07 -18.51 -7.17
CA SER A 187 3.07 -18.32 -5.71
C SER A 187 2.96 -16.83 -5.35
N PRO A 188 2.03 -16.43 -4.46
CA PRO A 188 1.92 -15.04 -4.00
C PRO A 188 3.24 -14.50 -3.43
N GLY A 189 3.58 -13.26 -3.75
CA GLY A 189 4.81 -12.59 -3.27
C GLY A 189 6.13 -13.09 -3.88
N ALA A 190 6.15 -14.21 -4.61
CA ALA A 190 7.38 -14.70 -5.25
C ALA A 190 7.76 -13.88 -6.50
N ALA A 191 9.03 -13.91 -6.91
CA ALA A 191 9.44 -13.37 -8.20
C ALA A 191 8.63 -14.00 -9.35
N CYS A 192 8.34 -13.22 -10.40
CA CYS A 192 7.47 -13.65 -11.50
C CYS A 192 8.15 -14.67 -12.42
N ASP A 193 9.41 -14.40 -12.74
CA ASP A 193 10.30 -15.25 -13.51
C ASP A 193 11.38 -15.73 -12.54
N GLY A 194 11.60 -17.05 -12.48
CA GLY A 194 12.49 -17.69 -11.51
C GLY A 194 13.97 -17.46 -11.78
#